data_AF-Q5IJ25-F1
#
_entry.id   AF-Q5IJ25-F1
#
_cell.length_a   1.000
_cell.length_b   1.000
_cell.length_c   1.000
_cell.angle_alpha   90.00
_cell.angle_beta   90.00
_cell.angle_gamma   90.00
#
_symmetry.space_group_name_H-M   'P 1'
#
loop_
_entity.id
_entity.type
_entity.pdbx_description
1 polymer ?
#
loop_
_entity_poly.entity_id
_entity_poly.type
_entity_poly.pdbx_seq_one_letter_code
_entity_poly.pdbx_strand_id
1 'polypeptide(L)' 'VHLQTGQCGNQIGAAFWQTISGEHGLDSNGVYNGTSELQLERMNVYFNEASGNKYVPRAVLVDLEPGT' A
#
# COMPACT_ATOMS: atom_id res chain seq x y z
N VAL A 1 -5.24 7.29 6.60
CA VAL A 1 -3.98 6.79 7.21
C VAL A 1 -4.31 5.47 7.88
N HIS A 2 -3.51 4.44 7.65
CA HIS A 2 -3.66 3.09 8.20
C HIS A 2 -2.61 2.85 9.30
N LEU A 3 -2.98 2.24 10.41
CA LEU A 3 -2.07 1.87 11.50
C LEU A 3 -2.09 0.34 11.68
N GLN A 4 -0.91 -0.26 11.77
CA GLN A 4 -0.72 -1.70 12.02
C GLN A 4 0.20 -1.85 13.22
N THR A 5 -0.17 -2.75 14.13
CA THR A 5 0.55 -2.93 15.39
C THR A 5 0.72 -4.41 15.71
N GLY A 6 1.95 -4.80 16.04
CA GLY A 6 2.32 -6.16 16.40
C GLY A 6 2.39 -7.13 15.22
N GLN A 7 3.06 -8.26 15.44
CA GLN A 7 3.37 -9.26 14.41
C GLN A 7 2.16 -9.68 13.56
N CYS A 8 1.06 -10.10 14.20
CA CYS A 8 -0.16 -10.51 13.50
C CYS A 8 -0.78 -9.35 12.69
N GLY A 9 -0.82 -8.14 13.28
CA GLY A 9 -1.35 -6.96 12.61
C GLY A 9 -0.54 -6.56 11.38
N ASN A 10 0.78 -6.69 11.46
CA ASN A 10 1.68 -6.42 10.34
C ASN A 10 1.55 -7.47 9.22
N GLN A 11 1.35 -8.75 9.54
CA GLN A 11 1.12 -9.81 8.53
C GLN A 11 -0.18 -9.60 7.75
N ILE A 12 -1.29 -9.33 8.46
CA ILE A 12 -2.57 -9.00 7.82
C ILE A 12 -2.44 -7.70 7.03
N GLY A 13 -1.71 -6.74 7.58
CA GLY A 13 -1.41 -5.49 6.95
C GLY A 13 -0.66 -5.60 5.63
N ALA A 14 0.34 -6.48 5.57
CA ALA A 14 1.09 -6.78 4.36
C ALA A 14 0.18 -7.38 3.28
N ALA A 15 -0.64 -8.36 3.64
CA ALA A 15 -1.60 -8.97 2.72
C ALA A 15 -2.60 -7.93 2.17
N PHE A 16 -3.17 -7.09 3.04
CA PHE A 16 -4.05 -5.99 2.64
C PHE A 16 -3.39 -5.06 1.62
N TRP A 17 -2.16 -4.60 1.92
CA TRP A 17 -1.44 -3.68 1.03
C TRP A 17 -1.06 -4.32 -0.30
N GLN A 18 -0.74 -5.62 -0.33
CA GLN A 18 -0.52 -6.36 -1.57
C GLN A 18 -1.79 -6.42 -2.42
N THR A 19 -2.93 -6.78 -1.83
CA THR A 19 -4.21 -6.87 -2.54
C THR A 19 -4.62 -5.52 -3.11
N ILE A 20 -4.66 -4.47 -2.29
CA ILE A 20 -5.13 -3.15 -2.74
C ILE A 20 -4.18 -2.53 -3.78
N SER A 21 -2.87 -2.77 -3.68
CA SER A 21 -1.91 -2.33 -4.70
C SER A 21 -2.18 -3.02 -6.04
N GLY A 22 -2.44 -4.34 -6.03
CA GLY A 22 -2.80 -5.08 -7.23
C GLY A 22 -4.12 -4.63 -7.85
N GLU A 23 -5.15 -4.36 -7.04
CA GLU A 23 -6.44 -3.83 -7.51
C GLU A 23 -6.27 -2.47 -8.22
N HIS A 24 -5.41 -1.61 -7.67
CA HIS A 24 -5.04 -0.32 -8.26
C HIS A 24 -3.98 -0.40 -9.37
N GLY A 25 -3.52 -1.60 -9.75
CA GLY A 25 -2.56 -1.79 -10.84
C GLY A 25 -1.15 -1.30 -10.53
N LEU A 26 -0.79 -1.21 -9.25
CA LEU A 26 0.56 -0.87 -8.80
C LEU A 26 1.44 -2.11 -8.73
N ASP A 27 2.68 -1.99 -9.21
CA ASP A 27 3.69 -3.02 -9.03
C ASP A 27 4.35 -2.97 -7.63
N SER A 28 5.30 -3.87 -7.38
CA SER A 28 6.05 -3.90 -6.11
C SER A 28 6.91 -2.65 -5.86
N ASN A 29 7.18 -1.86 -6.90
CA ASN A 29 7.90 -0.60 -6.80
C ASN A 29 6.97 0.59 -6.57
N GLY A 30 5.65 0.38 -6.57
CA GLY A 30 4.62 1.42 -6.46
C GLY A 30 4.37 2.18 -7.77
N VAL A 31 4.78 1.63 -8.91
CA VAL A 31 4.57 2.23 -10.23
C VAL A 31 3.26 1.70 -10.81
N TYR A 32 2.44 2.62 -11.33
CA TYR A 32 1.19 2.25 -11.99
C TYR A 32 1.47 1.63 -13.36
N ASN A 33 0.99 0.40 -13.54
CA ASN A 33 1.03 -0.36 -14.78
C ASN A 33 -0.37 -0.89 -15.15
N GLY A 34 -1.42 -0.25 -14.63
CA GLY A 34 -2.81 -0.63 -14.87
C GLY A 34 -3.28 -0.32 -16.30
N THR A 35 -4.47 -0.82 -16.62
CA THR A 35 -5.06 -0.72 -17.97
C THR A 35 -6.40 0.04 -17.97
N SER A 36 -6.93 0.39 -16.80
CA SER A 36 -8.23 1.02 -16.63
C SER A 36 -8.14 2.28 -15.78
N GLU A 37 -8.79 3.35 -16.23
CA GLU A 37 -8.89 4.62 -15.49
C GLU A 37 -9.59 4.44 -14.13
N LEU A 38 -10.48 3.46 -13.99
CA LEU A 38 -11.11 3.13 -12.71
C LEU A 38 -10.10 2.76 -11.62
N GLN A 39 -8.94 2.23 -12.00
CA GLN A 39 -7.87 1.89 -11.04
C GLN A 39 -7.16 3.14 -10.51
N LEU A 40 -7.26 4.27 -11.19
CA LEU A 40 -6.71 5.55 -10.73
C LEU A 40 -7.70 6.30 -9.84
N GLU A 41 -8.99 5.93 -9.87
CA GLU A 41 -10.01 6.58 -9.07
C GLU A 41 -9.72 6.43 -7.58
N ARG A 42 -9.79 7.57 -6.86
CA ARG A 42 -9.65 7.62 -5.39
C ARG A 42 -8.37 6.97 -4.86
N MET A 43 -7.32 6.86 -5.68
CA MET A 43 -5.99 6.40 -5.26
C MET A 43 -5.49 7.19 -4.04
N ASN A 44 -5.83 8.48 -3.99
CA ASN A 44 -5.55 9.41 -2.90
C ASN A 44 -6.30 9.10 -1.57
N VAL A 45 -7.07 8.01 -1.47
CA VAL A 45 -7.61 7.49 -0.21
C VAL A 45 -6.60 6.58 0.51
N TYR A 46 -5.90 5.71 -0.23
CA TYR A 46 -4.89 4.80 0.34
C TYR A 46 -3.42 5.17 0.07
N PHE A 47 -3.09 5.74 -1.09
CA PHE A 47 -1.74 6.11 -1.48
C PHE A 47 -1.50 7.63 -1.60
N ASN A 48 -0.31 8.08 -1.25
CA ASN A 48 0.22 9.38 -1.66
C ASN A 48 0.97 9.22 -2.97
N GLU A 49 0.83 10.19 -3.87
CA GLU A 49 1.70 10.30 -5.03
C GLU A 49 3.02 10.98 -4.61
N ALA A 50 4.13 10.29 -4.83
CA ALA A 50 5.48 10.78 -4.64
C ALA A 50 6.11 11.15 -5.99
N SER A 51 7.30 11.74 -5.96
CA SER A 51 8.05 12.08 -7.17
C SER A 51 8.28 10.85 -8.06
N GLY A 52 8.16 11.02 -9.37
CA GLY A 52 8.42 9.97 -10.36
C GLY A 52 7.26 9.00 -10.56
N ASN A 53 6.01 9.47 -10.44
CA ASN A 53 4.78 8.69 -10.61
C ASN A 53 4.74 7.43 -9.73
N LYS A 54 5.29 7.55 -8.52
CA LYS A 54 5.36 6.47 -7.56
C LYS A 54 4.29 6.67 -6.48
N TYR A 55 3.50 5.65 -6.23
CA TYR A 55 2.44 5.66 -5.22
C TYR A 55 2.92 4.96 -3.95
N VAL A 56 2.81 5.66 -2.82
CA VAL A 56 3.31 5.21 -1.52
C VAL A 56 2.14 5.02 -0.55
N PRO A 57 1.98 3.84 0.08
CA PRO A 57 0.94 3.59 1.08
C PRO A 57 0.96 4.61 2.22
N ARG A 58 -0.21 5.13 2.61
CA ARG A 58 -0.38 5.90 3.85
C ARG A 58 -0.50 4.97 5.06
N ALA A 59 0.58 4.28 5.41
CA ALA A 59 0.62 3.30 6.50
C ALA A 59 1.72 3.60 7.52
N VAL A 60 1.44 3.29 8.78
CA VAL A 60 2.44 3.22 9.86
C VAL A 60 2.39 1.81 10.44
N LEU A 61 3.56 1.16 10.50
CA LEU A 61 3.74 -0.17 11.07
C LEU A 61 4.54 -0.04 12.36
N VAL A 62 4.05 -0.66 13.43
CA VAL A 62 4.69 -0.64 14.74
C VAL A 62 4.86 -2.07 15.22
N ASP A 63 6.09 -2.45 15.53
CA ASP A 63 6.42 -3.70 16.19
C ASP A 63 7.46 -3.46 17.28
N LEU A 64 7.35 -4.21 18.37
CA LEU A 64 8.34 -4.23 19.45
C LEU A 64 9.31 -5.41 19.31
N GLU A 65 8.98 -6.37 18.44
CA GLU A 65 9.82 -7.50 18.11
C GLU A 65 10.43 -7.27 16.71
N PRO A 66 11.75 -7.46 16.52
CA PRO A 66 12.40 -7.26 15.23
C PRO A 66 12.06 -8.37 14.20
N GLY A 67 11.23 -9.35 14.58
CA GLY A 67 10.89 -10.54 13.82
C GLY A 67 9.57 -10.42 13.07
N THR A 68 9.47 -9.45 12.18
CA THR A 68 8.35 -9.28 11.24
C THR A 68 8.88 -9.01 9.83
#